data_AF-Q9X976-F1
#
_entry.id   AF-Q9X976-F1
#
_cell.length_a   1.000
_cell.length_b   1.000
_cell.length_c   1.000
_cell.angle_alpha   90.00
_cell.angle_beta   90.00
_cell.angle_gamma   90.00
#
_symmetry.space_group_name_H-M   'P 1'
#
loop_
_entity.id
_entity.type
_entity.pdbx_description
1 polymer ?
#
loop_
_entity_poly.entity_id
_entity_poly.type
_entity_poly.pdbx_seq_one_letter_code
_entity_poly.pdbx_strand_id
1 'polypeptide(L)'
;MSENHDAIVTDAKTEETDGCPVAHGRAPHPTQGGGNRQWWPERLNLKILAKNPVVANPLGEEFDYAEAFEALDLAAVKRDIAEVLTTSQDWWPADFG
;
A
#
# COMPACT_ATOMS: atom_id res chain seq x y z
N MET A 1 -27.98 -11.01 6.05
CA MET A 1 -26.80 -10.37 5.45
C MET A 1 -25.71 -11.44 5.39
N SER A 2 -25.68 -12.25 4.33
CA SER A 2 -24.52 -13.13 4.10
C SER A 2 -23.43 -12.26 3.50
N GLU A 3 -22.43 -11.94 4.30
CA GLU A 3 -21.21 -11.32 3.81
C GLU A 3 -20.43 -12.41 3.06
N ASN A 4 -20.47 -12.35 1.73
CA ASN A 4 -19.57 -13.13 0.89
C ASN A 4 -18.15 -12.60 1.10
N HIS A 5 -17.39 -13.24 1.98
CA HIS A 5 -15.92 -13.09 2.04
C HIS A 5 -15.26 -13.97 0.98
N ASP A 6 -15.69 -13.86 -0.28
CA ASP A 6 -14.87 -14.39 -1.36
C ASP A 6 -13.68 -13.44 -1.50
N ALA A 7 -12.52 -13.90 -1.01
CA ALA A 7 -11.26 -13.27 -1.36
C ALA A 7 -11.19 -13.28 -2.89
N ILE A 8 -11.21 -12.11 -3.51
CA ILE A 8 -10.94 -11.99 -4.95
C ILE A 8 -9.48 -12.44 -5.13
N VAL A 9 -9.28 -13.72 -5.48
CA VAL A 9 -7.95 -14.38 -5.61
C VAL A 9 -7.27 -14.01 -6.93
N THR A 10 -8.03 -13.44 -7.86
CA THR A 10 -7.61 -13.03 -9.19
C THR A 10 -7.56 -11.51 -9.29
N ASP A 11 -6.36 -10.94 -9.44
CA ASP A 11 -6.25 -9.57 -9.92
C ASP A 11 -6.72 -9.51 -11.37
N ALA A 12 -7.27 -8.37 -11.78
CA ALA A 12 -7.74 -8.14 -13.13
C ALA A 12 -6.67 -8.58 -14.15
N LYS A 13 -7.08 -9.45 -15.08
CA LYS A 13 -6.30 -9.80 -16.26
C LYS A 13 -5.84 -8.49 -16.90
N THR A 14 -4.55 -8.24 -16.94
CA THR A 14 -3.98 -7.15 -17.74
C THR A 14 -4.33 -7.47 -19.20
N GLU A 15 -5.41 -6.88 -19.69
CA GLU A 15 -5.60 -6.75 -21.14
C GLU A 15 -4.39 -5.98 -21.69
N GLU A 16 -3.86 -6.46 -22.80
CA GLU A 16 -2.71 -5.85 -23.48
C GLU A 16 -3.08 -4.51 -24.11
N THR A 17 -3.27 -3.48 -23.29
CA THR A 17 -3.40 -2.09 -23.75
C THR A 17 -2.64 -1.16 -22.81
N ASP A 18 -1.35 -1.43 -22.58
CA ASP A 18 -0.36 -0.41 -22.17
C ASP A 18 1.08 -0.98 -22.12
N GLY A 19 1.57 -1.41 -23.28
CA GLY A 19 2.97 -1.81 -23.42
C GLY A 19 3.87 -0.58 -23.49
N CYS A 20 4.69 -0.33 -22.46
CA CYS A 20 5.79 0.63 -22.54
C CYS A 20 6.60 0.35 -23.83
N PRO A 21 6.83 1.33 -24.72
CA PRO A 21 7.31 1.10 -26.09
C PRO A 21 8.78 0.64 -26.17
N VAL A 22 9.43 0.41 -25.04
CA VAL A 22 10.78 -0.14 -24.95
C VAL A 22 10.68 -1.66 -24.84
N ALA A 23 11.34 -2.39 -25.75
CA ALA A 23 11.23 -3.84 -25.86
C ALA A 23 11.63 -4.58 -24.55
N HIS A 24 10.62 -5.02 -23.79
CA HIS A 24 10.78 -5.91 -22.65
C HIS A 24 10.43 -7.35 -23.04
N GLY A 25 11.15 -7.91 -24.03
CA GLY A 25 10.93 -9.30 -24.51
C GLY A 25 11.38 -10.40 -23.54
N ARG A 26 11.79 -10.05 -22.32
CA ARG A 26 12.15 -10.99 -21.25
C ARG A 26 11.05 -11.00 -20.20
N ALA A 27 10.80 -12.15 -19.58
CA ALA A 27 9.99 -12.18 -18.37
C ALA A 27 10.58 -11.20 -17.33
N PRO A 28 9.75 -10.36 -16.68
CA PRO A 28 10.23 -9.37 -15.72
C PRO A 28 11.03 -10.07 -14.63
N HIS A 29 12.14 -9.45 -14.22
CA HIS A 29 12.88 -9.91 -13.05
C HIS A 29 11.98 -9.78 -11.80
N PRO A 30 12.17 -10.58 -10.72
CA PRO A 30 11.33 -10.44 -9.52
C PRO A 30 11.28 -9.03 -8.92
N THR A 31 12.37 -8.27 -9.02
CA THR A 31 12.42 -6.85 -8.60
C THR A 31 11.61 -5.91 -9.49
N GLN A 32 11.12 -6.38 -10.64
CA GLN A 32 10.29 -5.66 -11.61
C GLN A 32 8.86 -6.22 -11.62
N GLY A 33 8.45 -6.94 -10.57
CA GLY A 33 7.11 -7.53 -10.45
C GLY A 33 6.95 -8.93 -11.07
N GLY A 34 8.04 -9.54 -11.55
CA GLY A 34 8.00 -10.90 -12.10
C GLY A 34 7.81 -12.00 -11.05
N GLY A 35 7.15 -13.09 -11.44
CA GLY A 35 6.97 -14.24 -10.57
C GLY A 35 6.07 -15.33 -11.16
N ASN A 36 5.84 -16.37 -10.37
CA ASN A 36 5.19 -17.60 -10.84
C ASN A 36 3.73 -17.40 -11.29
N ARG A 37 3.05 -16.33 -10.85
CA ARG A 37 1.65 -16.03 -11.25
C ARG A 37 1.51 -15.74 -12.75
N GLN A 38 2.57 -15.26 -13.42
CA GLN A 38 2.56 -15.06 -14.87
C GLN A 38 2.47 -16.38 -15.64
N TRP A 39 3.09 -17.44 -15.10
CA TRP A 39 3.14 -18.76 -15.73
C TRP A 39 1.92 -19.62 -15.38
N TRP A 40 1.39 -19.47 -14.17
CA TRP A 40 0.21 -20.18 -13.69
C TRP A 40 -0.77 -19.20 -13.04
N PRO A 41 -1.59 -18.50 -13.85
CA PRO A 41 -2.47 -17.45 -13.34
C PRO A 41 -3.51 -17.98 -12.35
N GLU A 42 -4.03 -19.18 -12.58
CA GLU A 42 -5.05 -19.83 -11.74
C GLU A 42 -4.48 -20.60 -10.54
N ARG A 43 -3.17 -20.51 -10.28
CA ARG A 43 -2.57 -21.17 -9.12
C ARG A 43 -2.97 -20.47 -7.82
N LEU A 44 -3.34 -21.27 -6.80
CA LEU A 44 -3.62 -20.78 -5.45
C LEU A 44 -2.49 -19.91 -4.90
N ASN A 45 -2.85 -18.72 -4.40
CA ASN A 45 -1.90 -17.75 -3.86
C ASN A 45 -1.80 -17.83 -2.33
N LEU A 46 -0.73 -18.44 -1.82
CA LEU A 46 -0.48 -18.52 -0.37
C LEU A 46 0.15 -17.25 0.21
N LYS A 47 0.61 -16.29 -0.61
CA LYS A 47 1.27 -15.07 -0.11
C LYS A 47 0.33 -14.19 0.72
N ILE A 48 -0.99 -14.37 0.59
CA ILE A 48 -1.97 -13.66 1.42
C ILE A 48 -1.84 -13.97 2.91
N LEU A 49 -1.38 -15.18 3.25
CA LEU A 49 -1.15 -15.61 4.63
C LEU A 49 0.14 -15.03 5.23
N ALA A 50 1.00 -14.45 4.40
CA ALA A 50 2.27 -13.84 4.78
C ALA A 50 2.28 -12.32 4.50
N LYS A 51 1.10 -11.68 4.51
CA LYS A 51 1.00 -10.22 4.41
C LYS A 51 1.55 -9.57 5.69
N ASN A 52 2.22 -8.43 5.53
CA ASN A 52 2.76 -7.60 6.62
C ASN A 52 3.62 -8.40 7.64
N PRO A 53 4.68 -9.11 7.18
CA PRO A 53 5.52 -9.87 8.08
C PRO A 53 6.31 -8.95 9.02
N VAL A 54 6.62 -9.44 10.23
CA VAL A 54 7.34 -8.69 11.27
C VAL A 54 8.68 -8.13 10.78
N VAL A 55 9.41 -8.88 9.95
CA VAL A 55 10.70 -8.43 9.37
C VAL A 55 10.57 -7.19 8.46
N ALA A 56 9.37 -6.90 7.96
CA ALA A 56 9.09 -5.70 7.16
C ALA A 56 8.59 -4.53 8.03
N ASN A 57 8.34 -4.73 9.32
CA ASN A 57 7.94 -3.68 10.23
C ASN A 57 9.16 -2.86 10.69
N PRO A 58 9.26 -1.56 10.35
CA PRO A 58 10.39 -0.73 10.78
C PRO A 58 10.33 -0.34 12.26
N LEU A 59 9.21 -0.55 12.95
CA LEU A 59 9.01 -0.11 14.35
C LEU A 59 9.56 -1.10 15.38
N GLY A 60 9.92 -2.32 14.98
CA GLY A 60 10.39 -3.37 15.89
C GLY A 60 9.27 -4.23 16.47
N GLU A 61 9.65 -5.28 17.20
CA GLU A 61 8.71 -6.25 17.79
C GLU A 61 8.08 -5.74 19.08
N GLU A 62 8.78 -4.85 19.77
CA GLU A 62 8.42 -4.34 21.10
C GLU A 62 7.56 -3.07 21.05
N PHE A 63 7.30 -2.53 19.85
CA PHE A 63 6.53 -1.29 19.71
C PHE A 63 5.02 -1.53 19.87
N ASP A 64 4.43 -0.87 20.89
CA ASP A 64 2.98 -0.83 21.10
C ASP A 64 2.40 0.51 20.62
N TYR A 65 1.62 0.48 19.54
CA TYR A 65 0.99 1.68 18.99
C TYR A 65 -0.10 2.24 19.92
N ALA A 66 -0.84 1.39 20.64
CA ALA A 66 -1.90 1.84 21.52
C ALA A 66 -1.31 2.61 22.70
N GLU A 67 -0.27 2.07 23.35
CA GLU A 67 0.45 2.76 24.43
C GLU A 67 1.06 4.08 23.94
N ALA A 68 1.74 4.05 22.78
CA ALA A 68 2.33 5.26 22.20
C ALA A 68 1.28 6.34 21.87
N PHE A 69 0.10 5.93 21.39
CA PHE A 69 -0.99 6.85 21.08
C PHE A 69 -1.65 7.42 22.32
N GLU A 70 -1.78 6.66 23.41
CA GLU A 70 -2.29 7.16 24.69
C GLU A 70 -1.38 8.23 25.30
N ALA A 71 -0.07 8.15 25.07
CA ALA A 71 0.90 9.16 25.50
C ALA A 71 0.95 10.41 24.60
N LEU A 72 0.23 10.43 23.48
CA LEU A 72 0.26 11.52 22.51
C LEU A 72 -0.50 12.76 23.00
N ASP A 73 0.09 13.96 22.84
CA ASP A 73 -0.66 15.22 22.99
C ASP A 73 -1.59 15.42 21.81
N LEU A 74 -2.77 14.80 21.90
CA LEU A 74 -3.79 14.85 20.85
C LEU A 74 -4.34 16.28 20.64
N ALA A 75 -4.29 17.14 21.66
CA ALA A 75 -4.75 18.52 21.54
C ALA A 75 -3.78 19.35 20.71
N ALA A 76 -2.47 19.19 20.93
CA ALA A 76 -1.44 19.80 20.09
C ALA A 76 -1.55 19.30 18.65
N VAL A 77 -1.64 17.99 18.41
CA VAL A 77 -1.75 17.43 17.05
C VAL A 77 -2.95 18.00 16.29
N LYS A 78 -4.11 18.12 16.93
CA LYS A 78 -5.30 18.71 16.29
C LYS A 78 -5.12 20.19 15.95
N ARG A 79 -4.48 20.96 16.83
CA ARG A 79 -4.18 22.37 16.57
C ARG A 79 -3.19 22.51 15.41
N ASP A 80 -2.14 21.71 15.42
CA ASP A 80 -1.10 21.76 14.39
C ASP A 80 -1.66 21.35 13.02
N ILE A 81 -2.58 20.37 12.97
CA ILE A 81 -3.34 20.06 11.74
C ILE A 81 -4.18 21.25 11.29
N ALA A 82 -4.89 21.93 12.20
CA ALA A 82 -5.70 23.09 11.85
C ALA A 82 -4.85 24.25 11.29
N GLU A 83 -3.62 24.41 11.78
CA GLU A 83 -2.66 25.37 11.23
C GLU A 83 -2.19 24.97 9.82
N VAL A 84 -1.85 23.69 9.62
CA VAL A 84 -1.42 23.18 8.30
C VAL A 84 -2.49 23.39 7.23
N LEU A 85 -3.78 23.23 7.58
CA LEU A 85 -4.88 23.42 6.64
C LEU A 85 -4.89 24.81 5.99
N THR A 86 -4.43 25.85 6.68
CA THR A 86 -4.40 27.23 6.17
C THR A 86 -2.99 27.74 5.88
N THR A 87 -1.99 26.85 5.92
CA THR A 87 -0.58 27.19 5.66
C THR A 87 -0.20 26.66 4.28
N SER A 88 -0.64 27.40 3.26
CA SER A 88 -0.41 27.08 1.85
C SER A 88 1.08 26.87 1.53
N GLN A 89 1.37 25.87 0.69
CA GLN A 89 2.72 25.55 0.25
C GLN A 89 2.87 25.89 -1.23
N ASP A 90 3.95 26.56 -1.64
CA ASP A 90 4.13 26.99 -3.03
C ASP A 90 4.13 25.84 -4.05
N TRP A 91 4.57 24.65 -3.63
CA TRP A 91 4.60 23.45 -4.47
C TRP A 91 3.23 22.78 -4.63
N TRP A 92 2.28 23.11 -3.75
CA TRP A 92 0.87 22.72 -3.85
C TRP A 92 -0.02 23.75 -3.13
N PRO A 93 -0.34 24.87 -3.80
CA PRO A 93 -1.06 25.96 -3.15
C PRO A 93 -2.45 25.52 -2.68
N ALA A 94 -2.85 25.94 -1.48
CA ALA A 94 -4.18 25.70 -0.97
C ALA A 94 -5.21 26.54 -1.75
N ASP A 95 -6.25 25.87 -2.23
CA ASP A 95 -7.40 26.55 -2.82
C ASP A 95 -8.13 27.33 -1.71
N PHE A 96 -8.34 28.62 -1.92
CA PHE A 96 -8.99 29.54 -0.97
C PHE A 96 -8.22 29.85 0.32
N GLY A 97 -6.93 29.50 0.38
CA GLY A 97 -6.07 29.65 1.56
C GLY A 97 -6.32 28.56 2.59
#